data_AF-A0A9P6HF41-F1
#
_entry.id   AF-A0A9P6HF41-F1
#
_cell.length_a   1.000
_cell.length_b   1.000
_cell.length_c   1.000
_cell.angle_alpha   90.00
_cell.angle_beta   90.00
_cell.angle_gamma   90.00
#
_symmetry.space_group_name_H-M   'P 1'
#
loop_
_entity.id
_entity.type
_entity.pdbx_description
1 polymer ?
#
loop_
_entity_poly.entity_id
_entity_poly.type
_entity_poly.pdbx_seq_one_letter_code
_entity_poly.pdbx_strand_id
1 'polypeptide(L)'
;MTKSSSTTAHGSHPTGQVCTFEDWQDIKELFAKAAEQYNETDAVEAMPLLRAVIHECHRFLLFYPDPSELILQPSCPPSPDQKRSVTKSPSQRQHPQKGKDAARPEDPVPSPNETLEGSNPNLIAEQPTAFHAILGITLFLFGNLIAHDPSLALEGESASPTAYWLAALDVFETGESLPSRTDPKMCDAPEDWRMAVVWGRTLVCLADVKITRSINAAQGNLDCLNSQGCFTAEDEPDWSPDSPFHAIASRRPPVTRRMTLTSASAHDLMVLAMDQFSRGILHMPRRHPSLKGDLHQHALTIGPHFSRAGELFAIASEVLGVAERLDSPDDRHRFSFWADSIFNQVLKSSLSASTEWSTRVALCRGRCWLNMASSKIEEYESSMERGDDSILGSLQVAETRDELVTAIEYFEQAKSADPSTIGEDELAPLRPLLVEALVSLANLYPDETEREKLYSRAQKESGDCRIFWGDEDSMDMDP
;
A
#
# COMPACT_ATOMS: atom_id res chain seq x y z
N MET A 1 -43.76 8.16 -16.15
CA MET A 1 -43.40 7.92 -17.57
C MET A 1 -41.89 7.81 -17.63
N THR A 2 -41.40 6.58 -17.63
CA THR A 2 -40.00 6.18 -17.59
C THR A 2 -39.37 6.35 -18.96
N LYS A 3 -38.28 7.11 -19.04
CA LYS A 3 -37.40 7.14 -20.21
C LYS A 3 -36.06 6.55 -19.79
N SER A 4 -35.84 5.29 -20.15
CA SER A 4 -34.51 4.70 -20.24
C SER A 4 -33.73 5.46 -21.32
N SER A 5 -32.58 6.01 -20.98
CA SER A 5 -31.65 6.59 -21.95
C SER A 5 -30.32 5.89 -21.83
N SER A 6 -30.15 4.84 -22.64
CA SER A 6 -28.88 4.19 -22.93
C SER A 6 -28.16 5.04 -23.97
N THR A 7 -26.98 5.55 -23.62
CA THR A 7 -26.02 6.12 -24.58
C THR A 7 -24.62 5.66 -24.23
N THR A 8 -24.33 4.42 -24.60
CA THR A 8 -22.98 3.96 -24.94
C THR A 8 -23.09 3.26 -26.28
N ALA A 9 -22.24 3.68 -27.22
CA ALA A 9 -22.17 3.10 -28.55
C ALA A 9 -22.00 1.58 -28.43
N HIS A 10 -23.02 0.84 -28.88
CA HIS A 10 -22.94 -0.61 -29.06
C HIS A 10 -21.89 -0.92 -30.13
N GLY A 11 -20.65 -1.14 -29.70
CA GLY A 11 -19.79 -2.10 -30.39
C GLY A 11 -20.49 -3.44 -30.32
N SER A 12 -20.87 -4.00 -31.47
CA SER A 12 -21.42 -5.35 -31.56
C SER A 12 -20.37 -6.34 -31.08
N HIS A 13 -20.41 -6.74 -29.81
CA HIS A 13 -19.58 -7.84 -29.33
C HIS A 13 -20.07 -9.13 -30.01
N PRO A 14 -19.22 -9.82 -30.79
CA PRO A 14 -19.58 -11.11 -31.36
C PRO A 14 -19.78 -12.09 -30.21
N THR A 15 -21.02 -12.53 -30.01
CA THR A 15 -21.37 -13.62 -29.10
C THR A 15 -20.56 -14.87 -29.51
N GLY A 16 -19.54 -15.20 -28.73
CA GLY A 16 -18.68 -16.37 -28.97
C GLY A 16 -17.17 -16.11 -28.99
N GLN A 17 -16.70 -14.87 -28.83
CA GLN A 17 -15.27 -14.59 -28.77
C GLN A 17 -14.71 -14.88 -27.37
N VAL A 18 -13.90 -15.93 -27.26
CA VAL A 18 -13.13 -16.29 -26.06
C VAL A 18 -12.02 -15.25 -25.84
N CYS A 19 -11.72 -14.91 -24.59
CA CYS A 19 -10.57 -14.07 -24.24
C CYS A 19 -9.26 -14.73 -24.69
N THR A 20 -8.41 -14.01 -25.41
CA THR A 20 -7.14 -14.56 -25.92
C THR A 20 -5.92 -14.05 -25.15
N PHE A 21 -4.75 -14.66 -25.39
CA PHE A 21 -3.49 -14.14 -24.82
C PHE A 21 -3.13 -12.74 -25.38
N GLU A 22 -3.57 -12.41 -26.59
CA GLU A 22 -3.41 -11.07 -27.17
C GLU A 22 -4.23 -10.05 -26.37
N ASP A 23 -5.49 -10.37 -26.06
CA ASP A 23 -6.33 -9.55 -25.18
C ASP A 23 -5.68 -9.30 -23.81
N TRP A 24 -4.93 -10.29 -23.30
CA TRP A 24 -4.19 -10.13 -22.05
C TRP A 24 -3.00 -9.17 -22.19
N GLN A 25 -2.28 -9.19 -23.32
CA GLN A 25 -1.25 -8.18 -23.59
C GLN A 25 -1.87 -6.77 -23.69
N ASP A 26 -3.01 -6.64 -24.36
CA ASP A 26 -3.73 -5.37 -24.49
C ASP A 26 -4.13 -4.79 -23.13
N ILE A 27 -4.60 -5.63 -22.20
CA ILE A 27 -4.91 -5.20 -20.82
C ILE A 27 -3.67 -4.63 -20.12
N LYS A 28 -2.50 -5.26 -20.28
CA LYS A 28 -1.26 -4.77 -19.66
C LYS A 28 -0.84 -3.43 -20.23
N GLU A 29 -0.92 -3.26 -21.54
CA GLU A 29 -0.61 -1.99 -22.20
C GLU A 29 -1.58 -0.88 -21.78
N LEU A 30 -2.87 -1.20 -21.74
CA LEU A 30 -3.92 -0.28 -21.28
C LEU A 30 -3.72 0.12 -19.81
N PHE A 31 -3.39 -0.84 -18.94
CA PHE A 31 -3.09 -0.58 -17.53
C PHE A 31 -1.83 0.28 -17.37
N ALA A 32 -0.76 0.00 -18.11
CA ALA A 32 0.46 0.80 -18.05
C ALA A 32 0.18 2.27 -18.43
N LYS A 33 -0.62 2.49 -19.49
CA LYS A 33 -1.07 3.83 -19.89
C LYS A 33 -1.94 4.49 -18.82
N ALA A 34 -2.88 3.74 -18.23
CA ALA A 34 -3.75 4.26 -17.17
C ALA A 34 -2.95 4.70 -15.93
N ALA A 35 -1.96 3.89 -15.53
CA ALA A 35 -1.09 4.19 -14.39
C ALA A 35 -0.17 5.39 -14.65
N GLU A 36 0.32 5.56 -15.88
CA GLU A 36 1.09 6.75 -16.29
C GLU A 36 0.25 8.02 -16.16
N GLN A 37 -0.97 8.03 -16.72
CA GLN A 37 -1.88 9.17 -16.63
C GLN A 37 -2.29 9.49 -15.18
N TYR A 38 -2.50 8.46 -14.34
CA TYR A 38 -2.75 8.65 -12.91
C TYR A 38 -1.59 9.36 -12.21
N ASN A 39 -0.34 8.98 -12.51
CA ASN A 39 0.85 9.58 -11.91
C ASN A 39 1.11 11.02 -12.39
N GLU A 40 0.70 11.36 -13.61
CA GLU A 40 0.72 12.74 -14.13
C GLU A 40 -0.34 13.64 -13.47
N THR A 41 -1.12 13.11 -12.52
CA THR A 41 -2.17 13.80 -11.77
C THR A 41 -3.31 14.30 -12.67
N ASP A 42 -3.49 13.68 -13.84
CA ASP A 42 -4.62 13.95 -14.73
C ASP A 42 -5.77 12.98 -14.44
N ALA A 43 -6.57 13.33 -13.42
CA ALA A 43 -7.72 12.51 -13.02
C ALA A 43 -8.75 12.34 -14.16
N VAL A 44 -8.89 13.34 -15.03
CA VAL A 44 -9.88 13.35 -16.12
C VAL A 44 -9.47 12.36 -17.22
N GLU A 45 -8.18 12.29 -17.54
CA GLU A 45 -7.65 11.35 -18.54
C GLU A 45 -7.41 9.94 -17.97
N ALA A 46 -7.00 9.83 -16.69
CA ALA A 46 -6.75 8.53 -16.05
C ALA A 46 -8.04 7.73 -15.83
N MET A 47 -9.12 8.40 -15.41
CA MET A 47 -10.37 7.74 -15.04
C MET A 47 -10.99 6.87 -16.15
N PRO A 48 -11.19 7.34 -17.40
CA PRO A 48 -11.74 6.50 -18.47
C PRO A 48 -10.84 5.31 -18.83
N LEU A 49 -9.51 5.45 -18.70
CA LEU A 49 -8.56 4.35 -18.93
C LEU A 49 -8.69 3.27 -17.84
N LEU A 50 -8.74 3.67 -16.57
CA LEU A 50 -8.94 2.74 -15.46
C LEU A 50 -10.28 2.00 -15.58
N ARG A 51 -11.34 2.71 -15.98
CA ARG A 51 -12.66 2.12 -16.28
C ARG A 51 -12.55 1.06 -17.38
N ALA A 52 -11.83 1.35 -18.46
CA ALA A 52 -11.60 0.40 -19.56
C ALA A 52 -10.83 -0.85 -19.10
N VAL A 53 -9.81 -0.70 -18.23
CA VAL A 53 -9.10 -1.84 -17.63
C VAL A 53 -10.06 -2.70 -16.81
N ILE A 54 -10.89 -2.10 -15.95
CA ILE A 54 -11.89 -2.83 -15.15
C ILE A 54 -12.86 -3.60 -16.06
N HIS A 55 -13.34 -2.99 -17.14
CA HIS A 55 -14.24 -3.63 -18.09
C HIS A 55 -13.61 -4.83 -18.80
N GLU A 56 -12.35 -4.72 -19.25
CA GLU A 56 -11.65 -5.84 -19.87
C GLU A 56 -11.33 -6.95 -18.86
N CYS A 57 -10.90 -6.60 -17.64
CA CYS A 57 -10.74 -7.58 -16.56
C CYS A 57 -12.07 -8.28 -16.25
N HIS A 58 -13.18 -7.56 -16.23
CA HIS A 58 -14.51 -8.15 -16.03
C HIS A 58 -14.84 -9.16 -17.13
N ARG A 59 -14.53 -8.85 -18.39
CA ARG A 59 -14.70 -9.80 -19.50
C ARG A 59 -13.94 -11.10 -19.23
N PHE A 60 -12.69 -11.03 -18.77
CA PHE A 60 -11.93 -12.22 -18.37
C PHE A 60 -12.59 -12.99 -17.21
N LEU A 61 -13.12 -12.29 -16.21
CA LEU A 61 -13.89 -12.88 -15.11
C LEU A 61 -15.24 -13.49 -15.56
N LEU A 62 -15.70 -13.30 -16.78
CA LEU A 62 -16.87 -14.00 -17.30
C LEU A 62 -16.50 -15.31 -18.00
N PHE A 63 -15.31 -15.39 -18.60
CA PHE A 63 -14.87 -16.57 -19.38
C PHE A 63 -14.03 -17.58 -18.58
N TYR A 64 -13.25 -17.12 -17.60
CA TYR A 64 -12.30 -17.97 -16.88
C TYR A 64 -12.54 -17.96 -15.38
N PRO A 65 -12.88 -19.10 -14.73
CA PRO A 65 -12.94 -19.19 -13.27
C PRO A 65 -11.63 -18.74 -12.61
N ASP A 66 -10.50 -19.08 -13.24
CA ASP A 66 -9.16 -18.58 -12.89
C ASP A 66 -8.47 -18.03 -14.16
N PRO A 67 -8.39 -16.69 -14.33
CA PRO A 67 -7.70 -16.08 -15.46
C PRO A 67 -6.21 -16.43 -15.55
N SER A 68 -5.58 -16.88 -14.45
CA SER A 68 -4.18 -17.27 -14.41
C SER A 68 -3.89 -18.52 -15.24
N GLU A 69 -4.90 -19.36 -15.51
CA GLU A 69 -4.76 -20.51 -16.40
C GLU A 69 -4.39 -20.11 -17.84
N LEU A 70 -4.87 -18.96 -18.32
CA LEU A 70 -4.52 -18.44 -19.64
C LEU A 70 -3.05 -17.97 -19.67
N ILE A 71 -2.58 -17.41 -18.56
CA ILE A 71 -1.26 -16.80 -18.41
C ILE A 71 -0.17 -17.88 -18.27
N LEU A 72 -0.49 -18.96 -17.55
CA LEU A 72 0.46 -20.02 -17.23
C LEU A 72 0.60 -21.10 -18.31
N GLN A 73 -0.23 -21.09 -19.36
CA GLN A 73 -0.11 -22.09 -20.43
C GLN A 73 1.22 -21.92 -21.16
N PRO A 74 2.18 -22.86 -21.00
CA PRO A 74 3.34 -22.85 -21.86
C PRO A 74 2.81 -23.17 -23.25
N SER A 75 3.03 -22.28 -24.21
CA SER A 75 2.85 -22.58 -25.62
C SER A 75 3.88 -23.63 -26.02
N CYS A 76 3.66 -24.88 -25.60
CA CYS A 76 4.37 -26.05 -26.04
C CYS A 76 3.73 -26.42 -27.38
N PRO A 77 4.40 -26.19 -28.53
CA PRO A 77 3.84 -26.66 -29.80
C PRO A 77 3.64 -28.18 -29.69
N PRO A 78 2.48 -28.70 -30.13
CA PRO A 78 2.25 -30.14 -30.10
C PRO A 78 3.35 -30.81 -30.92
N SER A 79 4.23 -31.55 -30.23
CA SER A 79 5.26 -32.33 -30.91
C SER A 79 4.57 -33.29 -31.87
N PRO A 80 4.92 -33.29 -33.18
CA PRO A 80 4.23 -34.09 -34.18
C PRO A 80 4.37 -35.62 -34.01
N ASP A 81 5.13 -36.09 -33.01
CA ASP A 81 5.40 -37.51 -32.80
C ASP A 81 4.45 -38.25 -31.85
N GLN A 82 3.40 -37.61 -31.30
CA GLN A 82 2.34 -38.33 -30.57
C GLN A 82 1.29 -38.94 -31.52
N LYS A 83 1.76 -39.74 -32.49
CA LYS A 83 0.96 -40.80 -33.11
C LYS A 83 1.74 -42.11 -33.05
N ARG A 84 1.19 -43.06 -32.29
CA ARG A 84 1.62 -44.47 -32.02
C ARG A 84 2.42 -44.58 -30.73
N SER A 85 1.91 -45.17 -29.65
CA SER A 85 1.49 -46.58 -29.57
C SER A 85 0.96 -46.82 -28.13
N VAL A 86 -0.32 -47.12 -27.92
CA VAL A 86 -0.96 -48.45 -27.84
C VAL A 86 -0.14 -49.54 -27.11
N THR A 87 -0.65 -49.87 -25.91
CA THR A 87 -0.55 -51.12 -25.12
C THR A 87 0.78 -51.52 -24.45
N LYS A 88 0.78 -51.58 -23.11
CA LYS A 88 0.58 -52.83 -22.32
C LYS A 88 0.51 -52.54 -20.82
N SER A 89 -0.42 -53.21 -20.15
CA SER A 89 -0.68 -53.19 -18.70
C SER A 89 0.17 -54.26 -17.96
N PRO A 90 0.04 -54.47 -16.62
CA PRO A 90 1.17 -54.66 -15.72
C PRO A 90 1.36 -56.12 -15.25
N SER A 91 2.59 -56.51 -14.89
CA SER A 91 2.85 -57.73 -14.11
C SER A 91 4.21 -57.73 -13.41
N GLN A 92 4.16 -57.64 -12.08
CA GLN A 92 4.84 -58.46 -11.07
C GLN A 92 6.32 -58.91 -11.19
N ARG A 93 7.02 -58.60 -10.07
CA ARG A 93 7.83 -59.49 -9.20
C ARG A 93 9.34 -59.71 -9.49
N GLN A 94 10.06 -59.55 -8.36
CA GLN A 94 11.17 -60.36 -7.83
C GLN A 94 12.63 -59.94 -8.10
N HIS A 95 13.25 -59.43 -7.02
CA HIS A 95 14.62 -59.75 -6.59
C HIS A 95 14.84 -61.28 -6.50
N PRO A 96 16.06 -61.84 -6.75
CA PRO A 96 17.17 -61.71 -5.79
C PRO A 96 18.63 -61.77 -6.31
N GLN A 97 19.51 -61.14 -5.51
CA GLN A 97 20.91 -61.46 -5.13
C GLN A 97 22.03 -61.87 -6.11
N LYS A 98 23.17 -61.18 -5.87
CA LYS A 98 24.58 -61.63 -5.76
C LYS A 98 25.40 -61.95 -7.03
N GLY A 99 26.55 -61.27 -7.12
CA GLY A 99 27.80 -61.91 -7.55
C GLY A 99 28.82 -61.02 -8.28
N LYS A 100 29.88 -60.64 -7.55
CA LYS A 100 31.32 -60.63 -7.93
C LYS A 100 31.82 -59.93 -9.21
N ASP A 101 32.75 -59.01 -8.96
CA ASP A 101 34.07 -58.85 -9.59
C ASP A 101 34.23 -59.14 -11.09
N ALA A 102 34.41 -58.09 -11.89
CA ALA A 102 35.48 -58.01 -12.90
C ALA A 102 35.45 -56.65 -13.64
N ALA A 103 36.63 -56.01 -13.66
CA ALA A 103 37.17 -55.11 -14.69
C ALA A 103 36.18 -54.34 -15.59
N ARG A 104 36.07 -53.03 -15.37
CA ARG A 104 35.44 -52.07 -16.31
C ARG A 104 36.48 -51.64 -17.37
N PRO A 105 36.23 -51.85 -18.67
CA PRO A 105 36.94 -51.17 -19.75
C PRO A 105 36.43 -49.72 -19.86
N GLU A 106 37.31 -48.85 -20.33
CA GLU A 106 37.09 -47.42 -20.51
C GLU A 106 35.81 -47.11 -21.30
N ASP A 107 34.95 -46.27 -20.72
CA ASP A 107 33.83 -45.66 -21.44
C ASP A 107 34.31 -44.42 -22.21
N PRO A 108 33.80 -44.20 -23.43
CA PRO A 108 34.19 -43.06 -24.27
C PRO A 108 33.64 -41.75 -23.70
N VAL A 109 34.52 -40.74 -23.70
CA VAL A 109 34.24 -39.33 -23.40
C VAL A 109 33.04 -38.84 -24.24
N PRO A 110 31.97 -38.28 -23.64
CA PRO A 110 30.94 -37.59 -24.40
C PRO A 110 31.52 -36.28 -24.95
N SER A 111 31.49 -36.12 -26.26
CA SER A 111 31.85 -34.88 -26.95
C SER A 111 30.99 -33.71 -26.45
N PRO A 112 31.58 -32.56 -26.11
CA PRO A 112 30.84 -31.34 -25.82
C PRO A 112 30.60 -30.62 -27.15
N ASN A 113 29.51 -30.92 -27.85
CA ASN A 113 28.98 -30.12 -28.96
C ASN A 113 27.65 -30.70 -29.45
N GLU A 114 26.60 -30.58 -28.64
CA GLU A 114 25.23 -30.49 -29.16
C GLU A 114 24.62 -29.21 -28.61
N THR A 115 24.79 -28.16 -29.39
CA THR A 115 24.13 -26.87 -29.24
C THR A 115 22.62 -27.11 -29.33
N LEU A 116 21.97 -27.15 -28.17
CA LEU A 116 20.52 -26.97 -28.01
C LEU A 116 20.16 -25.53 -28.40
N GLU A 117 20.30 -25.20 -29.68
CA GLU A 117 19.74 -24.01 -30.30
C GLU A 117 18.26 -24.28 -30.58
N GLY A 118 17.37 -23.77 -29.72
CA GLY A 118 15.93 -23.90 -29.95
C GLY A 118 15.01 -23.53 -28.79
N SER A 119 15.54 -23.22 -27.60
CA SER A 119 14.73 -22.59 -26.54
C SER A 119 14.81 -21.09 -26.73
N ASN A 120 13.74 -20.50 -27.27
CA ASN A 120 13.55 -19.04 -27.31
C ASN A 120 13.71 -18.51 -25.87
N PRO A 121 14.77 -17.74 -25.53
CA PRO A 121 15.00 -17.26 -24.17
C PRO A 121 14.01 -16.16 -23.72
N ASN A 122 12.98 -15.86 -24.53
CA ASN A 122 12.11 -14.70 -24.37
C ASN A 122 10.69 -15.00 -23.88
N LEU A 123 10.33 -16.26 -23.60
CA LEU A 123 9.07 -16.58 -22.91
C LEU A 123 9.30 -16.47 -21.41
N ILE A 124 9.38 -15.23 -20.93
CA ILE A 124 9.49 -14.94 -19.50
C ILE A 124 8.18 -15.38 -18.84
N ALA A 125 8.31 -16.26 -17.85
CA ALA A 125 7.18 -16.76 -17.08
C ALA A 125 6.55 -15.62 -16.28
N GLU A 126 5.32 -15.25 -16.65
CA GLU A 126 4.53 -14.28 -15.89
C GLU A 126 4.14 -14.85 -14.53
N GLN A 127 3.96 -13.97 -13.54
CA GLN A 127 3.52 -14.40 -12.21
C GLN A 127 2.06 -14.88 -12.26
N PRO A 128 1.71 -15.96 -11.55
CA PRO A 128 0.33 -16.41 -11.45
C PRO A 128 -0.64 -15.32 -10.95
N THR A 129 -0.16 -14.35 -10.18
CA THR A 129 -0.97 -13.27 -9.62
C THR A 129 -1.08 -12.04 -10.52
N ALA A 130 -0.46 -12.02 -11.70
CA ALA A 130 -0.36 -10.81 -12.52
C ALA A 130 -1.73 -10.21 -12.88
N PHE A 131 -2.72 -11.06 -13.20
CA PHE A 131 -4.10 -10.61 -13.46
C PHE A 131 -4.71 -9.91 -12.23
N HIS A 132 -4.63 -10.57 -11.08
CA HIS A 132 -5.18 -10.07 -9.82
C HIS A 132 -4.47 -8.79 -9.35
N ALA A 133 -3.15 -8.70 -9.58
CA ALA A 133 -2.39 -7.49 -9.32
C ALA A 133 -2.92 -6.32 -10.16
N ILE A 134 -3.08 -6.48 -11.48
CA ILE A 134 -3.59 -5.42 -12.35
C ILE A 134 -4.99 -4.98 -11.95
N LEU A 135 -5.93 -5.93 -11.80
CA LEU A 135 -7.30 -5.60 -11.44
C LEU A 135 -7.39 -4.93 -10.06
N GLY A 136 -6.72 -5.48 -9.04
CA GLY A 136 -6.76 -4.94 -7.69
C GLY A 136 -6.09 -3.56 -7.60
N ILE A 137 -4.95 -3.36 -8.27
CA ILE A 137 -4.30 -2.05 -8.34
C ILE A 137 -5.20 -1.04 -9.06
N THR A 138 -5.82 -1.43 -10.17
CA THR A 138 -6.75 -0.55 -10.92
C THR A 138 -7.92 -0.10 -10.04
N LEU A 139 -8.53 -1.02 -9.28
CA LEU A 139 -9.60 -0.70 -8.34
C LEU A 139 -9.12 0.25 -7.23
N PHE A 140 -7.92 0.04 -6.70
CA PHE A 140 -7.32 0.94 -5.71
C PHE A 140 -7.11 2.35 -6.27
N LEU A 141 -6.50 2.49 -7.45
CA LEU A 141 -6.28 3.78 -8.12
C LEU A 141 -7.61 4.48 -8.42
N PHE A 142 -8.61 3.73 -8.90
CA PHE A 142 -9.95 4.24 -9.15
C PHE A 142 -10.58 4.77 -7.85
N GLY A 143 -10.50 4.00 -6.76
CA GLY A 143 -10.97 4.41 -5.44
C GLY A 143 -10.30 5.71 -4.95
N ASN A 144 -9.00 5.88 -5.19
CA ASN A 144 -8.30 7.12 -4.81
C ASN A 144 -8.79 8.33 -5.60
N LEU A 145 -9.06 8.19 -6.91
CA LEU A 145 -9.63 9.28 -7.70
C LEU A 145 -11.05 9.65 -7.22
N ILE A 146 -11.87 8.66 -6.89
CA ILE A 146 -13.21 8.90 -6.30
C ILE A 146 -13.12 9.54 -4.92
N ALA A 147 -12.13 9.17 -4.10
CA ALA A 147 -11.90 9.79 -2.80
C ALA A 147 -11.51 11.28 -2.95
N HIS A 148 -10.76 11.62 -4.01
CA HIS A 148 -10.39 13.00 -4.31
C HIS A 148 -11.56 13.81 -4.89
N ASP A 149 -12.28 13.25 -5.86
CA ASP A 149 -13.44 13.87 -6.49
C ASP A 149 -14.57 12.84 -6.72
N PRO A 150 -15.54 12.75 -5.80
CA PRO A 150 -16.69 11.85 -5.93
C PRO A 150 -17.56 12.12 -7.15
N SER A 151 -17.47 13.32 -7.75
CA SER A 151 -18.27 13.68 -8.94
C SER A 151 -17.80 12.96 -10.22
N LEU A 152 -16.62 12.34 -10.18
CA LEU A 152 -16.10 11.52 -11.28
C LEU A 152 -16.84 10.18 -11.45
N ALA A 153 -17.66 9.78 -10.46
CA ALA A 153 -18.49 8.58 -10.55
C ALA A 153 -19.61 8.75 -11.60
N LEU A 154 -19.80 7.76 -12.46
CA LEU A 154 -20.89 7.74 -13.44
C LEU A 154 -22.20 7.21 -12.82
N GLU A 155 -23.31 7.40 -13.52
CA GLU A 155 -24.60 6.85 -13.11
C GLU A 155 -24.52 5.32 -12.98
N GLY A 156 -24.88 4.80 -11.81
CA GLY A 156 -24.80 3.38 -11.48
C GLY A 156 -23.47 2.93 -10.84
N GLU A 157 -22.46 3.81 -10.80
CA GLU A 157 -21.23 3.59 -10.05
C GLU A 157 -21.36 4.10 -8.61
N SER A 158 -20.51 3.59 -7.70
CA SER A 158 -20.45 4.09 -6.33
C SER A 158 -19.68 5.40 -6.29
N ALA A 159 -20.24 6.43 -5.67
CA ALA A 159 -19.49 7.63 -5.32
C ALA A 159 -18.65 7.46 -4.04
N SER A 160 -18.78 6.33 -3.34
CA SER A 160 -17.97 5.98 -2.18
C SER A 160 -16.68 5.28 -2.62
N PRO A 161 -15.48 5.78 -2.24
CA PRO A 161 -14.22 5.13 -2.55
C PRO A 161 -14.05 3.78 -1.84
N THR A 162 -14.72 3.60 -0.71
CA THR A 162 -14.66 2.37 0.11
C THR A 162 -15.13 1.14 -0.67
N ALA A 163 -16.12 1.28 -1.55
CA ALA A 163 -16.60 0.19 -2.41
C ALA A 163 -15.48 -0.38 -3.30
N TYR A 164 -14.65 0.49 -3.86
CA TYR A 164 -13.54 0.11 -4.73
C TYR A 164 -12.38 -0.51 -3.94
N TRP A 165 -12.04 0.07 -2.79
CA TRP A 165 -11.00 -0.47 -1.91
C TRP A 165 -11.37 -1.86 -1.37
N LEU A 166 -12.62 -2.09 -0.97
CA LEU A 166 -13.08 -3.41 -0.55
C LEU A 166 -13.07 -4.43 -1.71
N ALA A 167 -13.43 -4.00 -2.92
CA ALA A 167 -13.32 -4.86 -4.11
C ALA A 167 -11.85 -5.18 -4.45
N ALA A 168 -10.93 -4.23 -4.28
CA ALA A 168 -9.50 -4.47 -4.46
C ALA A 168 -8.98 -5.54 -3.49
N LEU A 169 -9.39 -5.48 -2.21
CA LEU A 169 -9.05 -6.52 -1.23
C LEU A 169 -9.56 -7.91 -1.63
N ASP A 170 -10.81 -8.02 -2.09
CA ASP A 170 -11.36 -9.30 -2.57
C ASP A 170 -10.51 -9.88 -3.71
N VAL A 171 -10.08 -9.03 -4.65
CA VAL A 171 -9.24 -9.43 -5.78
C VAL A 171 -7.86 -9.89 -5.32
N PHE A 172 -7.23 -9.17 -4.38
CA PHE A 172 -5.94 -9.57 -3.83
C PHE A 172 -6.02 -10.89 -3.04
N GLU A 173 -7.06 -11.07 -2.22
CA GLU A 173 -7.32 -12.33 -1.50
C GLU A 173 -7.53 -13.51 -2.45
N THR A 174 -8.27 -13.29 -3.53
CA THR A 174 -8.48 -14.30 -4.58
C THR A 174 -7.15 -14.67 -5.25
N GLY A 175 -6.33 -13.67 -5.58
CA GLY A 175 -4.99 -13.88 -6.15
C GLY A 175 -4.02 -14.63 -5.22
N GLU A 176 -4.06 -14.33 -3.92
CA GLU A 176 -3.24 -15.04 -2.93
C GLU A 176 -3.69 -16.49 -2.72
N SER A 177 -5.00 -16.75 -2.87
CA SER A 177 -5.63 -18.06 -2.69
C SER A 177 -5.56 -18.98 -3.92
N LEU A 178 -4.87 -18.56 -4.99
CA LEU A 178 -4.78 -19.34 -6.22
C LEU A 178 -4.17 -20.74 -5.99
N PRO A 179 -4.70 -21.81 -6.62
CA PRO A 179 -4.15 -23.17 -6.50
C PRO A 179 -2.66 -23.24 -6.81
N SER A 180 -2.20 -22.51 -7.83
CA SER A 180 -0.80 -22.43 -8.24
C SER A 180 0.14 -21.88 -7.15
N ARG A 181 -0.39 -21.15 -6.16
CA ARG A 181 0.37 -20.66 -4.99
C ARG A 181 0.24 -21.57 -3.77
N THR A 182 -0.89 -22.24 -3.62
CA THR A 182 -1.16 -23.12 -2.47
C THR A 182 -0.60 -24.53 -2.64
N ASP A 183 -0.32 -24.97 -3.88
CA ASP A 183 0.32 -26.27 -4.14
C ASP A 183 1.83 -26.21 -3.81
N PRO A 184 2.31 -26.91 -2.77
CA PRO A 184 3.73 -26.91 -2.40
C PRO A 184 4.66 -27.43 -3.50
N LYS A 185 4.12 -28.10 -4.54
CA LYS A 185 4.92 -28.62 -5.66
C LYS A 185 5.20 -27.58 -6.75
N MET A 186 4.47 -26.47 -6.78
CA MET A 186 4.63 -25.40 -7.78
C MET A 186 5.28 -24.14 -7.19
N CYS A 187 5.69 -24.18 -5.91
CA CYS A 187 5.85 -23.02 -5.06
C CYS A 187 7.30 -22.48 -4.98
N ASP A 188 7.86 -22.06 -6.10
CA ASP A 188 9.01 -21.13 -6.12
C ASP A 188 8.69 -19.82 -6.85
N ALA A 189 7.42 -19.58 -7.20
CA ALA A 189 7.03 -18.34 -7.86
C ALA A 189 7.25 -17.13 -6.91
N PRO A 190 8.04 -16.12 -7.32
CA PRO A 190 8.30 -14.97 -6.48
C PRO A 190 7.00 -14.21 -6.18
N GLU A 191 6.91 -13.64 -4.99
CA GLU A 191 5.81 -12.77 -4.61
C GLU A 191 5.74 -11.53 -5.51
N ASP A 192 4.52 -11.12 -5.91
CA ASP A 192 4.32 -9.84 -6.59
C ASP A 192 4.34 -8.72 -5.54
N TRP A 193 5.49 -8.07 -5.41
CA TRP A 193 5.68 -6.99 -4.45
C TRP A 193 4.69 -5.83 -4.64
N ARG A 194 4.21 -5.58 -5.87
CA ARG A 194 3.27 -4.48 -6.16
C ARG A 194 1.91 -4.78 -5.58
N MET A 195 1.45 -6.03 -5.76
CA MET A 195 0.21 -6.51 -5.17
C MET A 195 0.27 -6.36 -3.65
N ALA A 196 1.35 -6.79 -3.00
CA ALA A 196 1.54 -6.67 -1.56
C ALA A 196 1.59 -5.20 -1.09
N VAL A 197 2.32 -4.33 -1.78
CA VAL A 197 2.37 -2.90 -1.45
C VAL A 197 0.98 -2.26 -1.56
N VAL A 198 0.30 -2.43 -2.69
CA VAL A 198 -1.01 -1.78 -2.91
C VAL A 198 -2.10 -2.39 -2.02
N TRP A 199 -2.01 -3.68 -1.69
CA TRP A 199 -2.84 -4.27 -0.65
C TRP A 199 -2.63 -3.57 0.70
N GLY A 200 -1.38 -3.37 1.12
CA GLY A 200 -1.05 -2.59 2.31
C GLY A 200 -1.66 -1.18 2.28
N ARG A 201 -1.49 -0.44 1.18
CA ARG A 201 -2.05 0.92 1.01
C ARG A 201 -3.58 0.92 1.07
N THR A 202 -4.22 -0.07 0.46
CA THR A 202 -5.68 -0.24 0.52
C THR A 202 -6.16 -0.41 1.97
N LEU A 203 -5.44 -1.19 2.78
CA LEU A 203 -5.74 -1.36 4.21
C LEU A 203 -5.55 -0.06 5.00
N VAL A 204 -4.53 0.75 4.67
CA VAL A 204 -4.32 2.08 5.28
C VAL A 204 -5.48 3.02 4.95
N CYS A 205 -5.94 3.08 3.70
CA CYS A 205 -7.13 3.88 3.32
C CYS A 205 -8.38 3.46 4.10
N LEU A 206 -8.58 2.16 4.30
CA LEU A 206 -9.71 1.65 5.08
C LEU A 206 -9.58 1.96 6.58
N ALA A 207 -8.35 1.94 7.13
CA ALA A 207 -8.10 2.37 8.50
C ALA A 207 -8.44 3.87 8.67
N ASP A 208 -8.05 4.70 7.71
CA ASP A 208 -8.37 6.13 7.71
C ASP A 208 -9.88 6.40 7.67
N VAL A 209 -10.64 5.65 6.86
CA VAL A 209 -12.11 5.73 6.86
C VAL A 209 -12.69 5.40 8.23
N LYS A 210 -12.19 4.36 8.91
CA LYS A 210 -12.67 3.97 10.24
C LYS A 210 -12.39 5.06 11.28
N ILE A 211 -11.20 5.65 11.26
CA ILE A 211 -10.85 6.77 12.14
C ILE A 211 -11.76 7.96 11.86
N THR A 212 -11.92 8.34 10.59
CA THR A 212 -12.78 9.47 10.19
C THR A 212 -14.22 9.29 10.66
N ARG A 213 -14.79 8.09 10.51
CA ARG A 213 -16.14 7.76 11.01
C ARG A 213 -16.21 7.83 12.53
N SER A 214 -15.19 7.34 13.23
CA SER A 214 -15.10 7.40 14.70
C SER A 214 -15.11 8.85 15.20
N ILE A 215 -14.27 9.72 14.62
CA ILE A 215 -14.18 11.14 14.95
C ILE A 215 -15.53 11.84 14.70
N ASN A 216 -16.15 11.60 13.53
CA ASN A 216 -17.45 12.20 13.19
C ASN A 216 -18.56 11.75 14.14
N ALA A 217 -18.54 10.49 14.58
CA ALA A 217 -19.48 9.97 15.57
C ALA A 217 -19.27 10.61 16.95
N ALA A 218 -18.02 10.82 17.37
CA ALA A 218 -17.68 11.49 18.63
C ALA A 218 -18.11 12.97 18.64
N GLN A 219 -18.09 13.65 17.48
CA GLN A 219 -18.54 15.03 17.34
C GLN A 219 -20.08 15.20 17.32
N GLY A 220 -20.84 14.14 17.61
CA GLY A 220 -22.29 14.20 17.76
C GLY A 220 -23.03 14.36 16.43
N ASN A 221 -22.39 14.02 15.30
CA ASN A 221 -23.07 13.99 14.02
C ASN A 221 -24.05 12.79 14.02
N LEU A 222 -25.34 13.08 14.26
CA LEU A 222 -26.38 12.07 14.51
C LEU A 222 -26.53 11.05 13.38
N ASP A 223 -26.19 11.43 12.14
CA ASP A 223 -26.23 10.55 10.98
C ASP A 223 -25.19 9.41 11.04
N CYS A 224 -24.18 9.50 11.92
CA CYS A 224 -23.12 8.48 12.07
C CYS A 224 -23.35 7.49 13.23
N LEU A 225 -24.34 7.70 14.10
CA LEU A 225 -24.54 6.89 15.31
C LEU A 225 -24.93 5.43 15.03
N ASN A 226 -25.53 5.15 13.87
CA ASN A 226 -25.91 3.78 13.48
C ASN A 226 -24.77 3.00 12.80
N SER A 227 -23.63 3.62 12.52
CA SER A 227 -22.49 3.03 11.80
C SER A 227 -21.22 3.04 12.67
N GLN A 228 -21.32 2.54 13.91
CA GLN A 228 -20.16 2.40 14.80
C GLN A 228 -19.11 1.46 14.19
N GLY A 229 -18.12 2.03 13.49
CA GLY A 229 -16.86 1.39 13.07
C GLY A 229 -16.95 0.29 12.01
N CYS A 230 -18.15 -0.03 11.52
CA CYS A 230 -18.39 -1.13 10.62
C CYS A 230 -18.53 -0.66 9.16
N PHE A 231 -18.11 -1.48 8.20
CA PHE A 231 -18.45 -1.26 6.79
C PHE A 231 -19.93 -1.59 6.60
N THR A 232 -20.69 -0.67 6.04
CA THR A 232 -22.16 -0.79 5.94
C THR A 232 -22.58 -1.38 4.61
N ALA A 233 -23.87 -1.68 4.46
CA ALA A 233 -24.45 -2.03 3.16
C ALA A 233 -24.32 -0.91 2.10
N GLU A 234 -24.00 0.33 2.50
CA GLU A 234 -23.69 1.41 1.57
C GLU A 234 -22.28 1.26 0.97
N ASP A 235 -21.35 0.69 1.74
CA ASP A 235 -20.00 0.36 1.26
C ASP A 235 -20.01 -0.88 0.35
N GLU A 236 -21.06 -1.68 0.43
CA GLU A 236 -21.28 -2.88 -0.36
C GLU A 236 -22.73 -2.97 -0.86
N PRO A 237 -23.08 -2.16 -1.87
CA PRO A 237 -24.41 -2.22 -2.44
C PRO A 237 -24.64 -3.57 -3.15
N ASP A 238 -25.91 -3.95 -3.29
CA ASP A 238 -26.31 -5.10 -4.10
C ASP A 238 -25.98 -4.83 -5.58
N TRP A 239 -24.79 -5.28 -6.00
CA TRP A 239 -24.30 -5.08 -7.36
C TRP A 239 -25.14 -5.88 -8.36
N SER A 240 -25.50 -5.23 -9.47
CA SER A 240 -26.19 -5.91 -10.58
C SER A 240 -25.37 -7.10 -11.10
N PRO A 241 -25.98 -8.19 -11.58
CA PRO A 241 -25.25 -9.34 -12.11
C PRO A 241 -24.26 -9.01 -13.24
N ASP A 242 -24.56 -7.96 -14.02
CA ASP A 242 -23.71 -7.48 -15.13
C ASP A 242 -22.56 -6.55 -14.66
N SER A 243 -22.44 -6.30 -13.35
CA SER A 243 -21.43 -5.42 -12.77
C SER A 243 -20.12 -6.16 -12.54
N PRO A 244 -18.94 -5.54 -12.79
CA PRO A 244 -17.64 -6.10 -12.41
C PRO A 244 -17.57 -6.46 -10.92
N PHE A 245 -18.23 -5.66 -10.07
CA PHE A 245 -18.25 -5.89 -8.62
C PHE A 245 -19.00 -7.17 -8.23
N HIS A 246 -20.05 -7.53 -8.97
CA HIS A 246 -20.76 -8.79 -8.76
C HIS A 246 -19.88 -9.99 -9.14
N ALA A 247 -19.15 -9.89 -10.26
CA ALA A 247 -18.22 -10.94 -10.69
C ALA A 247 -17.06 -11.12 -9.68
N ILE A 248 -16.55 -10.03 -9.11
CA ILE A 248 -15.53 -10.08 -8.04
C ILE A 248 -16.11 -10.71 -6.77
N ALA A 249 -17.28 -10.23 -6.33
CA ALA A 249 -17.92 -10.72 -5.11
C ALA A 249 -18.28 -12.21 -5.18
N SER A 250 -18.70 -12.71 -6.35
CA SER A 250 -19.06 -14.12 -6.54
C SER A 250 -17.85 -15.07 -6.52
N ARG A 251 -16.62 -14.54 -6.66
CA ARG A 251 -15.36 -15.31 -6.67
C ARG A 251 -14.62 -15.31 -5.34
N ARG A 252 -15.17 -14.62 -4.34
CA ARG A 252 -14.60 -14.55 -2.99
C ARG A 252 -14.31 -15.94 -2.43
N PRO A 253 -13.12 -16.17 -1.82
CA PRO A 253 -12.86 -17.38 -1.09
C PRO A 253 -13.91 -17.65 0.01
N PRO A 254 -14.28 -18.91 0.30
CA PRO A 254 -15.31 -19.23 1.30
C PRO A 254 -15.02 -18.68 2.72
N VAL A 255 -13.74 -18.49 3.06
CA VAL A 255 -13.28 -17.84 4.28
C VAL A 255 -12.56 -16.56 3.86
N THR A 256 -13.30 -15.49 3.62
CA THR A 256 -12.72 -14.18 3.31
C THR A 256 -12.28 -13.47 4.58
N ARG A 257 -11.23 -12.65 4.49
CA ARG A 257 -10.93 -11.73 5.61
C ARG A 257 -12.01 -10.65 5.72
N ARG A 258 -12.89 -10.49 4.73
CA ARG A 258 -14.05 -9.57 4.77
C ARG A 258 -14.91 -9.70 6.03
N MET A 259 -15.15 -10.92 6.52
CA MET A 259 -15.86 -11.14 7.79
C MET A 259 -15.08 -10.57 8.99
N THR A 260 -13.75 -10.65 8.96
CA THR A 260 -12.88 -10.08 9.99
C THR A 260 -12.73 -8.55 9.86
N LEU A 261 -12.74 -8.00 8.63
CA LEU A 261 -12.62 -6.55 8.37
C LEU A 261 -13.82 -5.75 8.90
N THR A 262 -14.99 -6.39 8.88
CA THR A 262 -16.26 -5.82 9.37
C THR A 262 -16.15 -5.40 10.84
N SER A 263 -15.52 -6.24 11.68
CA SER A 263 -15.27 -5.96 13.10
C SER A 263 -13.87 -5.45 13.44
N ALA A 264 -12.95 -5.42 12.48
CA ALA A 264 -11.56 -5.01 12.70
C ALA A 264 -11.49 -3.54 13.17
N SER A 265 -10.68 -3.25 14.17
CA SER A 265 -10.35 -1.86 14.53
C SER A 265 -9.44 -1.21 13.48
N ALA A 266 -9.27 0.12 13.52
CA ALA A 266 -8.26 0.80 12.70
C ALA A 266 -6.84 0.25 12.98
N HIS A 267 -6.55 -0.07 14.25
CA HIS A 267 -5.32 -0.75 14.64
C HIS A 267 -5.13 -2.07 13.90
N ASP A 268 -6.15 -2.95 13.90
CA ASP A 268 -6.05 -4.26 13.25
C ASP A 268 -5.77 -4.14 11.75
N LEU A 269 -6.40 -3.17 11.09
CA LEU A 269 -6.16 -2.86 9.67
C LEU A 269 -4.72 -2.39 9.44
N MET A 270 -4.19 -1.54 10.32
CA MET A 270 -2.82 -1.05 10.23
C MET A 270 -1.78 -2.16 10.50
N VAL A 271 -2.06 -3.10 11.40
CA VAL A 271 -1.21 -4.29 11.60
C VAL A 271 -1.18 -5.17 10.34
N LEU A 272 -2.34 -5.41 9.73
CA LEU A 272 -2.41 -6.14 8.46
C LEU A 272 -1.67 -5.39 7.34
N ALA A 273 -1.80 -4.07 7.28
CA ALA A 273 -1.09 -3.24 6.31
C ALA A 273 0.43 -3.38 6.45
N MET A 274 0.95 -3.34 7.68
CA MET A 274 2.38 -3.54 7.95
C MET A 274 2.92 -4.90 7.51
N ASP A 275 2.13 -5.97 7.67
CA ASP A 275 2.50 -7.30 7.18
C ASP A 275 2.65 -7.28 5.64
N GLN A 276 1.66 -6.72 4.95
CA GLN A 276 1.67 -6.60 3.49
C GLN A 276 2.82 -5.70 3.00
N PHE A 277 3.08 -4.57 3.67
CA PHE A 277 4.22 -3.73 3.36
C PHE A 277 5.55 -4.45 3.60
N SER A 278 5.69 -5.21 4.68
CA SER A 278 6.93 -5.94 4.96
C SER A 278 7.25 -6.96 3.85
N ARG A 279 6.22 -7.69 3.39
CA ARG A 279 6.31 -8.60 2.24
C ARG A 279 6.67 -7.85 0.95
N GLY A 280 5.95 -6.77 0.65
CA GLY A 280 6.21 -5.93 -0.51
C GLY A 280 7.63 -5.36 -0.51
N ILE A 281 8.07 -4.74 0.58
CA ILE A 281 9.40 -4.12 0.72
C ILE A 281 10.52 -5.15 0.61
N LEU A 282 10.31 -6.38 1.11
CA LEU A 282 11.28 -7.47 1.01
C LEU A 282 11.55 -7.85 -0.46
N HIS A 283 10.47 -7.97 -1.25
CA HIS A 283 10.51 -8.37 -2.66
C HIS A 283 10.66 -7.20 -3.65
N MET A 284 10.60 -5.97 -3.17
CA MET A 284 10.73 -4.76 -3.98
C MET A 284 12.12 -4.67 -4.63
N PRO A 285 12.22 -4.37 -5.94
CA PRO A 285 13.48 -4.30 -6.66
C PRO A 285 14.48 -3.33 -6.03
N ARG A 286 15.67 -3.83 -5.69
CA ARG A 286 16.79 -3.01 -5.21
C ARG A 286 17.67 -2.64 -6.40
N ARG A 287 18.02 -1.36 -6.54
CA ARG A 287 18.98 -0.94 -7.58
C ARG A 287 20.34 -1.59 -7.28
N HIS A 288 20.65 -2.69 -7.97
CA HIS A 288 21.99 -3.26 -7.96
C HIS A 288 22.86 -2.52 -8.98
N PRO A 289 23.98 -1.89 -8.58
CA PRO A 289 24.82 -1.11 -9.49
C PRO A 289 25.53 -1.92 -10.60
N SER A 290 25.43 -3.26 -10.61
CA SER A 290 26.39 -4.12 -11.34
C SER A 290 25.83 -5.03 -12.44
N LEU A 291 24.52 -5.09 -12.70
CA LEU A 291 23.96 -5.97 -13.73
C LEU A 291 23.37 -5.16 -14.88
N LYS A 292 24.20 -4.90 -15.89
CA LYS A 292 23.83 -4.24 -17.16
C LYS A 292 23.00 -5.13 -18.13
N GLY A 293 22.50 -6.28 -17.67
CA GLY A 293 21.94 -7.33 -18.55
C GLY A 293 20.42 -7.44 -18.64
N ASP A 294 19.67 -7.23 -17.56
CA ASP A 294 18.27 -7.69 -17.45
C ASP A 294 17.21 -6.56 -17.51
N LEU A 295 17.57 -5.39 -18.04
CA LEU A 295 16.79 -4.15 -17.91
C LEU A 295 15.55 -4.05 -18.81
N HIS A 296 15.35 -4.92 -19.80
CA HIS A 296 14.19 -4.81 -20.71
C HIS A 296 12.89 -5.41 -20.14
N GLN A 297 12.96 -6.34 -19.19
CA GLN A 297 11.80 -7.10 -18.73
C GLN A 297 10.95 -6.37 -17.68
N HIS A 298 11.62 -5.71 -16.74
CA HIS A 298 10.96 -4.92 -15.72
C HIS A 298 10.29 -3.67 -16.30
N ALA A 299 10.79 -3.12 -17.40
CA ALA A 299 10.30 -1.88 -17.99
C ALA A 299 8.82 -1.94 -18.42
N LEU A 300 8.31 -3.09 -18.88
CA LEU A 300 6.93 -3.22 -19.39
C LEU A 300 5.86 -3.35 -18.29
N THR A 301 6.25 -3.65 -17.04
CA THR A 301 5.28 -3.83 -15.94
C THR A 301 5.59 -2.98 -14.71
N ILE A 302 6.80 -2.42 -14.61
CA ILE A 302 7.23 -1.50 -13.55
C ILE A 302 7.11 -0.04 -14.02
N GLY A 303 6.86 0.19 -15.31
CA GLY A 303 6.88 1.51 -15.92
C GLY A 303 8.29 2.13 -15.88
N PRO A 304 8.60 3.10 -16.72
CA PRO A 304 9.89 3.79 -16.69
C PRO A 304 10.11 4.64 -15.42
N HIS A 305 9.08 4.80 -14.57
CA HIS A 305 9.05 5.75 -13.45
C HIS A 305 9.26 5.17 -12.05
N PHE A 306 9.47 3.85 -11.91
CA PHE A 306 9.61 3.27 -10.56
C PHE A 306 10.82 3.82 -9.79
N SER A 307 10.53 4.38 -8.62
CA SER A 307 11.49 4.79 -7.62
C SER A 307 11.23 4.04 -6.33
N ARG A 308 12.12 3.11 -5.97
CA ARG A 308 12.04 2.43 -4.66
C ARG A 308 11.97 3.44 -3.50
N ALA A 309 12.76 4.52 -3.57
CA ALA A 309 12.72 5.58 -2.56
C ALA A 309 11.35 6.28 -2.52
N GLY A 310 10.75 6.51 -3.69
CA GLY A 310 9.39 7.08 -3.82
C GLY A 310 8.31 6.19 -3.22
N GLU A 311 8.31 4.89 -3.54
CA GLU A 311 7.36 3.93 -2.96
C GLU A 311 7.51 3.82 -1.45
N LEU A 312 8.74 3.71 -0.94
CA LEU A 312 8.98 3.66 0.51
C LEU A 312 8.52 4.93 1.21
N PHE A 313 8.74 6.09 0.60
CA PHE A 313 8.29 7.36 1.14
C PHE A 313 6.75 7.45 1.16
N ALA A 314 6.08 7.02 0.08
CA ALA A 314 4.63 6.97 0.01
C ALA A 314 4.06 6.07 1.11
N ILE A 315 4.58 4.85 1.25
CA ILE A 315 4.18 3.90 2.30
C ILE A 315 4.31 4.51 3.70
N ALA A 316 5.48 5.10 4.00
CA ALA A 316 5.74 5.68 5.32
C ALA A 316 4.86 6.90 5.60
N SER A 317 4.63 7.74 4.59
CA SER A 317 3.81 8.96 4.72
C SER A 317 2.33 8.65 4.92
N GLU A 318 1.80 7.66 4.19
CA GLU A 318 0.42 7.19 4.35
C GLU A 318 0.21 6.57 5.74
N VAL A 319 1.14 5.74 6.21
CA VAL A 319 1.07 5.16 7.56
C VAL A 319 1.18 6.24 8.64
N LEU A 320 2.07 7.21 8.49
CA LEU A 320 2.20 8.33 9.43
C LEU A 320 0.91 9.16 9.49
N GLY A 321 0.30 9.47 8.35
CA GLY A 321 -0.95 10.26 8.31
C GLY A 321 -2.11 9.60 9.05
N VAL A 322 -2.20 8.27 9.02
CA VAL A 322 -3.18 7.52 9.82
C VAL A 322 -2.75 7.43 11.29
N ALA A 323 -1.45 7.21 11.55
CA ALA A 323 -0.91 7.09 12.90
C ALA A 323 -1.13 8.33 13.76
N GLU A 324 -1.04 9.54 13.18
CA GLU A 324 -1.29 10.81 13.88
C GLU A 324 -2.74 10.96 14.37
N ARG A 325 -3.68 10.18 13.83
CA ARG A 325 -5.11 10.31 14.11
C ARG A 325 -5.69 9.13 14.89
N LEU A 326 -4.86 8.18 15.32
CA LEU A 326 -5.31 7.05 16.13
C LEU A 326 -5.64 7.50 17.56
N ASP A 327 -6.73 6.97 18.11
CA ASP A 327 -7.18 7.33 19.46
C ASP A 327 -6.21 6.82 20.55
N SER A 328 -5.65 5.62 20.36
CA SER A 328 -4.75 4.98 21.32
C SER A 328 -3.33 5.57 21.23
N PRO A 329 -2.78 6.12 22.33
CA PRO A 329 -1.43 6.66 22.32
C PRO A 329 -0.35 5.61 22.01
N ASP A 330 -0.50 4.39 22.53
CA ASP A 330 0.42 3.27 22.23
C ASP A 330 0.45 2.94 20.73
N ASP A 331 -0.70 3.05 20.07
CA ASP A 331 -0.80 2.82 18.63
C ASP A 331 -0.15 3.96 17.84
N ARG A 332 -0.41 5.22 18.22
CA ARG A 332 0.26 6.40 17.63
C ARG A 332 1.78 6.22 17.68
N HIS A 333 2.31 5.83 18.84
CA HIS A 333 3.73 5.58 19.03
C HIS A 333 4.23 4.44 18.12
N ARG A 334 3.57 3.27 18.17
CA ARG A 334 3.97 2.08 17.41
C ARG A 334 4.06 2.34 15.91
N PHE A 335 3.03 2.94 15.32
CA PHE A 335 2.98 3.15 13.87
C PHE A 335 3.89 4.29 13.42
N SER A 336 4.08 5.33 14.24
CA SER A 336 5.04 6.41 13.98
C SER A 336 6.49 5.91 14.02
N PHE A 337 6.81 5.06 15.00
CA PHE A 337 8.12 4.40 15.09
C PHE A 337 8.39 3.53 13.86
N TRP A 338 7.40 2.76 13.42
CA TRP A 338 7.53 1.96 12.20
C TRP A 338 7.74 2.84 10.97
N ALA A 339 6.97 3.92 10.82
CA ALA A 339 7.12 4.87 9.71
C ALA A 339 8.51 5.53 9.69
N ASP A 340 9.04 5.97 10.84
CA ASP A 340 10.41 6.51 10.95
C ASP A 340 11.46 5.50 10.44
N SER A 341 11.28 4.22 10.78
CA SER A 341 12.19 3.16 10.32
C SER A 341 12.22 3.03 8.80
N ILE A 342 11.09 3.25 8.12
CA ILE A 342 10.99 3.23 6.65
C ILE A 342 11.58 4.51 6.06
N PHE A 343 11.29 5.68 6.63
CA PHE A 343 11.92 6.95 6.23
C PHE A 343 13.46 6.89 6.31
N ASN A 344 14.00 6.25 7.35
CA ASN A 344 15.44 6.01 7.47
C ASN A 344 15.98 5.09 6.35
N GLN A 345 15.18 4.13 5.85
CA GLN A 345 15.55 3.34 4.68
C GLN A 345 15.53 4.15 3.38
N VAL A 346 14.61 5.11 3.23
CA VAL A 346 14.58 6.03 2.07
C VAL A 346 15.92 6.73 1.95
N LEU A 347 16.38 7.38 3.03
CA LEU A 347 17.67 8.10 3.07
C LEU A 347 18.87 7.21 2.71
N LYS A 348 18.90 5.97 3.23
CA LYS A 348 19.98 5.01 2.95
C LYS A 348 19.96 4.52 1.49
N SER A 349 18.78 4.46 0.88
CA SER A 349 18.59 3.92 -0.48
C SER A 349 18.79 4.95 -1.60
N SER A 350 18.62 6.23 -1.31
CA SER A 350 18.98 7.31 -2.23
C SER A 350 20.50 7.46 -2.29
N LEU A 351 21.13 6.84 -3.30
CA LEU A 351 22.59 6.84 -3.56
C LEU A 351 23.23 8.24 -3.68
N SER A 352 22.40 9.27 -3.76
CA SER A 352 22.72 10.66 -3.46
C SER A 352 21.39 11.27 -3.02
N ALA A 353 21.13 11.38 -1.72
CA ALA A 353 19.93 12.10 -1.26
C ALA A 353 19.99 13.50 -1.88
N SER A 354 19.19 13.75 -2.91
CA SER A 354 19.01 15.12 -3.39
C SER A 354 18.56 15.93 -2.17
N THR A 355 18.94 17.19 -2.10
CA THR A 355 18.53 18.07 -1.00
C THR A 355 17.01 18.01 -0.78
N GLU A 356 16.26 17.85 -1.86
CA GLU A 356 14.81 17.60 -1.87
C GLU A 356 14.38 16.39 -1.02
N TRP A 357 14.91 15.19 -1.30
CA TRP A 357 14.56 13.97 -0.53
C TRP A 357 14.99 14.08 0.93
N SER A 358 16.14 14.68 1.19
CA SER A 358 16.65 14.89 2.55
C SER A 358 15.67 15.72 3.39
N THR A 359 15.16 16.81 2.82
CA THR A 359 14.22 17.70 3.52
C THR A 359 12.84 17.09 3.70
N ARG A 360 12.26 16.48 2.65
CA ARG A 360 10.96 15.80 2.76
C ARG A 360 10.99 14.72 3.83
N VAL A 361 12.07 13.93 3.83
CA VAL A 361 12.25 12.90 4.86
C VAL A 361 12.49 13.53 6.24
N ALA A 362 13.28 14.59 6.36
CA ALA A 362 13.48 15.27 7.64
C ALA A 362 12.14 15.77 8.22
N LEU A 363 11.30 16.44 7.42
CA LEU A 363 9.97 16.89 7.86
C LEU A 363 9.11 15.72 8.38
N CYS A 364 9.00 14.64 7.61
CA CYS A 364 8.19 13.49 8.03
C CYS A 364 8.77 12.75 9.24
N ARG A 365 10.09 12.68 9.37
CA ARG A 365 10.72 12.11 10.57
C ARG A 365 10.45 12.98 11.79
N GLY A 366 10.58 14.31 11.68
CA GLY A 366 10.20 15.25 12.74
C GLY A 366 8.77 15.01 13.23
N ARG A 367 7.83 14.81 12.30
CA ARG A 367 6.44 14.41 12.62
C ARG A 367 6.35 13.08 13.36
N CYS A 368 7.06 12.04 12.93
CA CYS A 368 7.11 10.76 13.64
C CYS A 368 7.55 10.95 15.11
N TRP A 369 8.65 11.68 15.33
CA TRP A 369 9.20 11.91 16.67
C TRP A 369 8.28 12.78 17.54
N LEU A 370 7.65 13.81 16.97
CA LEU A 370 6.65 14.61 17.66
C LEU A 370 5.44 13.76 18.08
N ASN A 371 4.93 12.91 17.19
CA ASN A 371 3.78 12.05 17.50
C ASN A 371 4.11 10.98 18.55
N MET A 372 5.33 10.40 18.52
CA MET A 372 5.81 9.47 19.56
C MET A 372 5.96 10.13 20.93
N ALA A 373 6.43 11.39 20.98
CA ALA A 373 6.50 12.12 22.23
C ALA A 373 5.10 12.48 22.75
N SER A 374 4.24 12.99 21.86
CA SER A 374 2.88 13.44 22.20
C SER A 374 2.01 12.33 22.77
N SER A 375 2.21 11.08 22.35
CA SER A 375 1.50 9.93 22.92
C SER A 375 1.79 9.70 24.42
N LYS A 376 2.87 10.25 24.96
CA LYS A 376 3.24 10.13 26.38
C LYS A 376 2.89 11.39 27.17
N ILE A 377 2.91 12.55 26.51
CA ILE A 377 2.68 13.85 27.14
C ILE A 377 1.30 13.93 27.80
N GLU A 378 0.26 13.37 27.16
CA GLU A 378 -1.11 13.35 27.72
C GLU A 378 -1.15 12.71 29.13
N GLU A 379 -0.37 11.65 29.36
CA GLU A 379 -0.26 10.99 30.67
C GLU A 379 0.48 11.86 31.69
N TYR A 380 1.51 12.57 31.25
CA TYR A 380 2.29 13.47 32.11
C TYR A 380 1.47 14.70 32.51
N GLU A 381 0.77 15.32 31.56
CA GLU A 381 -0.14 16.43 31.82
C GLU A 381 -1.23 16.02 32.81
N SER A 382 -1.86 14.87 32.58
CA SER A 382 -2.84 14.30 33.53
C SER A 382 -2.26 14.08 34.94
N SER A 383 -0.96 13.75 35.04
CA SER A 383 -0.28 13.54 36.33
C SER A 383 0.06 14.85 37.03
N MET A 384 0.50 15.85 36.27
CA MET A 384 0.74 17.21 36.77
C MET A 384 -0.55 17.89 37.22
N GLU A 385 -1.66 17.70 36.51
CA GLU A 385 -2.99 18.18 36.92
C GLU A 385 -3.46 17.59 38.26
N ARG A 386 -3.02 16.37 38.59
CA ARG A 386 -3.26 15.74 39.90
C ARG A 386 -2.31 16.25 40.99
N GLY A 387 -1.37 17.13 40.67
CA GLY A 387 -0.39 17.72 41.59
C GLY A 387 0.87 16.87 41.78
N ASP A 388 1.16 15.91 40.89
CA ASP A 388 2.38 15.11 40.96
C ASP A 388 3.51 15.70 40.10
N ASP A 389 4.08 16.82 40.54
CA ASP A 389 5.20 17.47 39.86
C ASP A 389 6.50 16.64 39.89
N SER A 390 6.54 15.58 40.71
CA SER A 390 7.72 14.71 40.81
C SER A 390 7.99 13.94 39.52
N ILE A 391 6.96 13.79 38.67
CA ILE A 391 7.05 13.10 37.38
C ILE A 391 8.02 13.78 36.40
N LEU A 392 8.22 15.10 36.51
CA LEU A 392 9.16 15.85 35.68
C LEU A 392 10.62 15.41 35.87
N GLY A 393 10.93 14.83 37.03
CA GLY A 393 12.24 14.24 37.35
C GLY A 393 12.39 12.78 36.91
N SER A 394 11.34 12.18 36.34
CA SER A 394 11.36 10.76 35.96
C SER A 394 12.21 10.48 34.73
N LEU A 395 12.67 9.23 34.62
CA LEU A 395 13.40 8.75 33.43
C LEU A 395 12.53 8.85 32.17
N GLN A 396 11.23 8.57 32.27
CA GLN A 396 10.31 8.57 31.13
C GLN A 396 10.11 9.98 30.55
N VAL A 397 9.97 10.99 31.42
CA VAL A 397 9.93 12.40 30.98
C VAL A 397 11.26 12.84 30.38
N ALA A 398 12.40 12.34 30.91
CA ALA A 398 13.71 12.60 30.29
C ALA A 398 13.80 12.02 28.86
N GLU A 399 13.38 10.76 28.66
CA GLU A 399 13.33 10.14 27.33
C GLU A 399 12.41 10.89 26.37
N THR A 400 11.24 11.37 26.85
CA THR A 400 10.29 12.14 26.04
C THR A 400 10.86 13.51 25.65
N ARG A 401 11.65 14.15 26.52
CA ARG A 401 12.38 15.38 26.16
C ARG A 401 13.40 15.11 25.05
N ASP A 402 14.14 14.00 25.11
CA ASP A 402 15.08 13.62 24.05
C ASP A 402 14.37 13.36 22.72
N GLU A 403 13.17 12.75 22.75
CA GLU A 403 12.32 12.56 21.57
C GLU A 403 11.88 13.90 20.95
N LEU A 404 11.44 14.87 21.77
CA LEU A 404 11.06 16.21 21.31
C LEU A 404 12.25 17.01 20.78
N VAL A 405 13.42 16.92 21.41
CA VAL A 405 14.66 17.52 20.91
C VAL A 405 14.99 16.95 19.54
N THR A 406 14.89 15.63 19.37
CA THR A 406 15.10 14.95 18.08
C THR A 406 14.10 15.43 17.02
N ALA A 407 12.83 15.62 17.38
CA ALA A 407 11.81 16.17 16.48
C ALA A 407 12.17 17.59 16.01
N ILE A 408 12.58 18.46 16.95
CA ILE A 408 13.01 19.84 16.68
C ILE A 408 14.22 19.86 15.74
N GLU A 409 15.22 18.98 15.95
CA GLU A 409 16.39 18.89 15.08
C GLU A 409 16.01 18.57 13.63
N TYR A 410 15.08 17.64 13.41
CA TYR A 410 14.58 17.33 12.07
C TYR A 410 13.79 18.48 11.45
N PHE A 411 12.96 19.18 12.23
CA PHE A 411 12.24 20.35 11.73
C PHE A 411 13.19 21.49 11.36
N GLU A 412 14.23 21.75 12.16
CA GLU A 412 15.25 22.75 11.83
C GLU A 412 16.08 22.34 10.61
N GLN A 413 16.40 21.05 10.47
CA GLN A 413 17.00 20.52 9.24
C GLN A 413 16.11 20.81 8.03
N ALA A 414 14.81 20.54 8.13
CA ALA A 414 13.87 20.79 7.05
C ALA A 414 13.71 22.29 6.73
N LYS A 415 13.73 23.14 7.75
CA LYS A 415 13.65 24.61 7.64
C LYS A 415 14.84 25.23 6.93
N SER A 416 16.02 24.60 7.03
CA SER A 416 17.23 25.07 6.35
C SER A 416 17.22 24.89 4.83
N ALA A 417 16.20 24.19 4.29
CA ALA A 417 16.08 23.93 2.87
C ALA A 417 15.55 25.14 2.08
N ASP A 418 15.92 25.20 0.80
CA ASP A 418 15.40 26.21 -0.13
C ASP A 418 13.92 25.92 -0.47
N PRO A 419 12.98 26.81 -0.13
CA PRO A 419 11.55 26.62 -0.41
C PRO A 419 11.25 26.40 -1.90
N SER A 420 12.08 26.92 -2.80
CA SER A 420 11.92 26.74 -4.24
C SER A 420 12.11 25.31 -4.72
N THR A 421 12.71 24.44 -3.89
CA THR A 421 13.01 23.05 -4.27
C THR A 421 11.86 22.08 -3.97
N ILE A 422 11.02 22.37 -2.98
CA ILE A 422 10.06 21.40 -2.42
C ILE A 422 8.61 21.90 -2.55
N GLY A 423 8.42 23.21 -2.75
CA GLY A 423 7.11 23.84 -2.80
C GLY A 423 6.68 24.36 -1.43
N GLU A 424 6.03 25.52 -1.42
CA GLU A 424 5.59 26.16 -0.18
C GLU A 424 4.50 25.36 0.54
N ASP A 425 3.61 24.70 -0.21
CA ASP A 425 2.49 23.91 0.34
C ASP A 425 2.99 22.71 1.16
N GLU A 426 4.06 22.05 0.72
CA GLU A 426 4.67 20.92 1.45
C GLU A 426 5.36 21.37 2.76
N LEU A 427 5.88 22.60 2.81
CA LEU A 427 6.53 23.18 3.98
C LEU A 427 5.57 23.96 4.88
N ALA A 428 4.32 24.20 4.44
CA ALA A 428 3.28 24.87 5.21
C ALA A 428 3.10 24.32 6.65
N PRO A 429 3.11 22.99 6.90
CA PRO A 429 2.93 22.47 8.27
C PRO A 429 4.18 22.61 9.14
N LEU A 430 5.36 22.92 8.58
CA LEU A 430 6.63 22.90 9.32
C LEU A 430 6.64 23.84 10.52
N ARG A 431 6.17 25.08 10.35
CA ARG A 431 6.20 26.08 11.43
C ARG A 431 5.26 25.73 12.58
N PRO A 432 3.97 25.40 12.35
CA PRO A 432 3.08 24.93 13.42
C PRO A 432 3.67 23.76 14.20
N LEU A 433 4.22 22.75 13.51
CA LEU A 433 4.80 21.56 14.15
C LEU A 433 6.06 21.87 14.97
N LEU A 434 6.91 22.79 14.50
CA LEU A 434 8.07 23.24 15.27
C LEU A 434 7.65 24.00 16.54
N VAL A 435 6.63 24.85 16.43
CA VAL A 435 6.07 25.58 17.59
C VAL A 435 5.48 24.59 18.60
N GLU A 436 4.68 23.62 18.14
CA GLU A 436 4.13 22.55 18.97
C GLU A 436 5.22 21.80 19.72
N ALA A 437 6.24 21.30 19.01
CA ALA A 437 7.35 20.58 19.62
C ALA A 437 8.11 21.41 20.67
N LEU A 438 8.31 22.72 20.42
CA LEU A 438 8.97 23.62 21.38
C LEU A 438 8.14 23.86 22.64
N VAL A 439 6.83 24.01 22.50
CA VAL A 439 5.89 24.21 23.62
C VAL A 439 5.80 22.94 24.44
N SER A 440 5.56 21.80 23.78
CA SER A 440 5.54 20.48 24.42
C SER A 440 6.83 20.23 25.19
N LEU A 441 7.98 20.63 24.63
CA LEU A 441 9.26 20.53 25.32
C LEU A 441 9.30 21.45 26.54
N ALA A 442 8.89 22.71 26.40
CA ALA A 442 8.85 23.68 27.50
C ALA A 442 8.01 23.18 28.69
N ASN A 443 6.85 22.57 28.43
CA ASN A 443 5.97 21.99 29.45
C ASN A 443 6.66 20.90 30.30
N LEU A 444 7.63 20.20 29.73
CA LEU A 444 8.36 19.12 30.41
C LEU A 444 9.64 19.57 31.11
N TYR A 445 10.01 20.87 31.06
CA TYR A 445 11.18 21.38 31.77
C TYR A 445 10.83 21.84 33.20
N PRO A 446 11.49 21.28 34.23
CA PRO A 446 11.30 21.74 35.61
C PRO A 446 11.97 23.09 35.89
N ASP A 447 13.02 23.44 35.14
CA ASP A 447 13.72 24.71 35.29
C ASP A 447 12.95 25.84 34.58
N GLU A 448 12.52 26.83 35.34
CA GLU A 448 11.75 27.97 34.83
C GLU A 448 12.54 28.79 33.80
N THR A 449 13.87 28.91 33.96
CA THR A 449 14.69 29.69 33.03
C THR A 449 14.77 29.02 31.66
N GLU A 450 14.97 27.71 31.61
CA GLU A 450 14.96 26.94 30.35
C GLU A 450 13.56 26.89 29.73
N ARG A 451 12.51 26.76 30.54
CA ARG A 451 11.12 26.80 30.08
C ARG A 451 10.79 28.14 29.39
N GLU A 452 11.11 29.27 30.00
CA GLU A 452 10.88 30.60 29.42
C GLU A 452 11.69 30.83 28.13
N LYS A 453 12.91 30.28 28.03
CA LYS A 453 13.70 30.32 26.79
C LYS A 453 13.00 29.58 25.64
N LEU A 454 12.43 28.41 25.93
CA LEU A 454 11.74 27.59 24.93
C LEU A 454 10.43 28.27 24.47
N TYR A 455 9.63 28.81 25.40
CA TYR A 455 8.44 29.60 25.03
C TYR A 455 8.79 30.84 24.22
N SER A 456 9.82 31.57 24.62
CA SER A 456 10.31 32.74 23.86
C SER A 456 10.76 32.36 22.45
N ARG A 457 11.29 31.14 22.26
CA ARG A 457 11.63 30.61 20.93
C ARG A 457 10.38 30.24 20.15
N ALA A 458 9.44 29.52 20.75
CA ALA A 458 8.17 29.16 20.11
C ALA A 458 7.39 30.40 19.63
N GLN A 459 7.36 31.46 20.44
CA GLN A 459 6.73 32.74 20.07
C GLN A 459 7.38 33.39 18.84
N LYS A 460 8.72 33.35 18.75
CA LYS A 460 9.44 33.87 17.58
C LYS A 460 9.14 33.07 16.31
N GLU A 461 9.00 31.75 16.43
CA GLU A 461 8.70 30.85 15.32
C GLU A 461 7.24 30.99 14.83
N SER A 462 6.29 31.26 15.73
CA SER A 462 4.88 31.52 15.40
C SER A 462 4.66 32.82 14.61
N GLY A 463 5.58 33.79 14.73
CA GLY A 463 5.39 35.14 14.20
C GLY A 463 4.36 35.95 15.00
N ASP A 464 3.78 37.00 14.40
CA ASP A 464 2.77 37.87 15.04
C ASP A 464 1.41 37.17 15.32
N CYS A 465 1.28 35.88 14.98
CA CYS A 465 0.17 35.06 15.46
C CYS A 465 0.35 34.88 16.97
N ARG A 466 -0.30 35.75 17.76
CA ARG A 466 -0.48 35.59 19.21
C ARG A 466 -1.03 34.20 19.45
N ILE A 467 -0.19 33.30 19.96
CA ILE A 467 -0.64 32.04 20.51
C ILE A 467 -1.49 32.42 21.73
N PHE A 468 -2.78 32.10 21.66
CA PHE A 468 -3.74 32.32 22.74
C PHE A 468 -3.44 31.29 23.83
N TRP A 469 -2.39 31.52 24.62
CA TRP A 469 -2.22 30.83 25.89
C TRP A 469 -3.32 31.35 26.81
N GLY A 470 -4.09 30.47 27.42
CA GLY A 470 -5.28 30.80 28.20
C GLY A 470 -4.99 31.76 29.36
N ASP A 471 -5.14 33.06 29.12
CA ASP A 471 -5.42 34.05 30.16
C ASP A 471 -6.92 33.99 30.48
N GLU A 472 -7.39 32.92 31.15
CA GLU A 472 -8.74 32.88 31.73
C GLU A 472 -8.79 33.39 33.19
N ASP A 473 -7.65 33.72 33.81
CA ASP A 473 -7.59 34.12 35.22
C ASP A 473 -7.21 35.60 35.45
N SER A 474 -7.94 36.52 34.82
CA SER A 474 -8.06 37.88 35.36
C SER A 474 -9.52 38.37 35.31
N MET A 475 -10.41 37.70 36.03
CA MET A 475 -11.61 38.37 36.53
C MET A 475 -11.16 39.40 37.56
N ASP A 476 -11.08 40.65 37.10
CA ASP A 476 -11.00 41.83 37.96
C ASP A 476 -12.14 41.77 39.00
N MET A 477 -11.77 41.47 40.24
CA MET A 477 -12.60 41.73 41.41
C MET A 477 -12.61 43.24 41.63
N ASP A 478 -13.61 43.92 41.06
CA ASP A 478 -13.92 45.29 41.43
C ASP A 478 -14.61 45.33 42.82
N PRO A 479 -14.21 46.26 43.71
CA PRO A 479 -14.64 46.31 45.12
C PRO A 479 -16.05 46.87 45.36
#